data_AF-A0A944U5D6-F1
#
_entry.id   AF-A0A944U5D6-F1
#
_cell.length_a   1.000
_cell.length_b   1.000
_cell.length_c   1.000
_cell.angle_alpha   90.00
_cell.angle_beta   90.00
_cell.angle_gamma   90.00
#
_symmetry.space_group_name_H-M   'P 1'
#
loop_
_entity.id
_entity.type
_entity.pdbx_description
1 polymer ?
#
loop_
_entity_poly.entity_id
_entity_poly.type
_entity_poly.pdbx_seq_one_letter_code
_entity_poly.pdbx_strand_id
1 'polypeptide(L)' 'YSECNLGEMDTAVAELAQATAPLRMKVVNALAHTVGADGEVTIQEAELLRAFADMLDCPIPPFVQSS' A
#
# COMPACT_ATOMS: atom_id res chain seq x y z
N TYR A 1 7.14 22.36 2.24
CA TYR A 1 6.72 20.96 2.11
C TYR A 1 5.21 20.96 2.25
N SER A 2 4.48 20.55 1.22
CA SER A 2 3.02 20.41 1.34
C SER A 2 2.80 19.19 2.25
N GLU A 3 2.29 19.40 3.45
CA GLU A 3 1.92 18.30 4.33
C GLU A 3 0.67 17.64 3.74
N CYS A 4 0.81 16.44 3.16
CA CYS A 4 -0.34 15.65 2.77
C CYS A 4 -1.16 15.34 4.02
N ASN A 5 -2.40 15.79 4.08
CA ASN A 5 -3.32 15.44 5.16
C ASN A 5 -4.10 14.15 4.84
N LEU A 6 -4.73 13.56 5.84
CA LEU A 6 -5.49 12.32 5.67
C LEU A 6 -6.63 12.44 4.64
N GLY A 7 -7.27 13.60 4.52
CA GLY A 7 -8.34 13.80 3.54
C GLY A 7 -7.83 13.84 2.09
N GLU A 8 -6.64 14.40 1.86
CA GLU A 8 -5.97 14.34 0.56
C GLU A 8 -5.56 12.91 0.22
N MET A 9 -5.10 12.15 1.21
CA MET A 9 -4.78 10.74 1.06
C MET A 9 -6.02 9.90 0.71
N ASP A 10 -7.13 10.08 1.43
CA ASP A 10 -8.39 9.38 1.16
C ASP A 10 -8.89 9.65 -0.27
N THR A 11 -8.80 10.91 -0.70
CA THR A 11 -9.18 11.30 -2.07
C THR A 11 -8.30 10.60 -3.11
N ALA A 12 -6.98 10.62 -2.92
CA ALA A 12 -6.05 9.99 -3.84
C ALA A 12 -6.23 8.45 -3.92
N VAL A 13 -6.50 7.81 -2.78
CA VAL A 13 -6.78 6.36 -2.72
C VAL A 13 -8.10 6.04 -3.42
N ALA A 14 -9.15 6.86 -3.21
CA ALA A 14 -10.43 6.69 -3.90
C ALA A 14 -10.30 6.84 -5.42
N GLU A 15 -9.50 7.80 -5.90
CA GLU A 15 -9.19 7.94 -7.33
C GLU A 15 -8.42 6.73 -7.86
N LEU A 16 -7.42 6.25 -7.11
CA LEU A 16 -6.64 5.07 -7.49
C LEU A 16 -7.50 3.79 -7.52
N ALA A 17 -8.49 3.66 -6.64
CA ALA A 17 -9.41 2.51 -6.64
C ALA A 17 -10.19 2.38 -7.97
N GLN A 18 -10.40 3.49 -8.69
CA GLN A 18 -11.05 3.49 -10.01
C GLN A 18 -10.13 3.06 -11.16
N ALA A 19 -8.83 2.90 -10.91
CA ALA A 19 -7.89 2.41 -11.91
C ALA A 19 -8.15 0.94 -12.27
N THR A 20 -7.52 0.47 -13.34
CA THR A 20 -7.57 -0.95 -13.71
C THR A 20 -6.87 -1.81 -12.64
N ALA A 21 -7.36 -3.04 -12.42
CA ALA A 21 -6.78 -3.95 -11.43
C ALA A 21 -5.24 -4.13 -11.58
N PRO A 22 -4.66 -4.24 -12.79
CA PRO A 22 -3.21 -4.31 -12.95
C PRO A 22 -2.48 -3.05 -12.46
N LEU A 23 -3.07 -1.86 -12.58
CA LEU A 23 -2.46 -0.63 -12.09
C LEU A 23 -2.51 -0.56 -10.56
N ARG A 24 -3.64 -0.91 -9.96
CA ARG A 24 -3.77 -0.97 -8.49
C ARG A 24 -2.77 -1.97 -7.88
N MET A 25 -2.63 -3.15 -8.51
CA MET A 25 -1.62 -4.13 -8.10
C MET A 25 -0.18 -3.62 -8.19
N LYS A 26 0.15 -2.79 -9.19
CA LYS A 26 1.48 -2.16 -9.26
C LYS A 26 1.73 -1.23 -8.07
N VAL A 27 0.71 -0.50 -7.63
CA VAL A 27 0.83 0.37 -6.44
C VAL A 27 1.00 -0.47 -5.18
N VAL A 28 0.20 -1.52 -4.97
CA VAL A 28 0.33 -2.42 -3.82
C VAL A 28 1.72 -3.07 -3.77
N ASN A 29 2.27 -3.47 -4.91
CA ASN A 29 3.65 -3.98 -4.98
C ASN A 29 4.70 -2.91 -4.63
N ALA A 30 4.51 -1.66 -5.07
CA ALA A 30 5.41 -0.56 -4.71
C ALA A 30 5.35 -0.24 -3.21
N LEU A 31 4.17 -0.28 -2.60
CA LEU A 31 4.00 -0.17 -1.15
C LEU A 31 4.70 -1.31 -0.42
N ALA A 32 4.54 -2.56 -0.89
CA ALA A 32 5.23 -3.72 -0.33
C ALA A 32 6.77 -3.58 -0.39
N HIS A 33 7.32 -3.04 -1.47
CA HIS A 33 8.74 -2.73 -1.55
C HIS A 33 9.17 -1.59 -0.62
N THR A 34 8.30 -0.62 -0.38
CA THR A 34 8.59 0.53 0.48
C THR A 34 8.65 0.10 1.95
N VAL A 35 7.69 -0.70 2.40
CA VAL A 35 7.67 -1.21 3.79
C VAL A 35 8.76 -2.22 4.08
N GLY A 36 9.33 -2.87 3.06
CA GLY A 36 10.47 -3.79 3.21
C GLY A 36 11.83 -3.17 2.88
N ALA A 37 11.91 -1.85 2.71
CA ALA A 37 13.11 -1.19 2.20
C ALA A 37 14.30 -1.24 3.18
N ASP A 38 14.04 -1.34 4.48
CA ASP A 38 15.03 -1.49 5.54
C ASP A 38 15.36 -2.96 5.86
N GLY A 39 14.68 -3.91 5.20
CA GLY A 39 14.91 -5.35 5.34
C GLY A 39 14.09 -6.02 6.44
N GLU A 40 13.30 -5.28 7.22
CA GLU A 40 12.43 -5.84 8.27
C GLU A 40 11.03 -5.22 8.18
N VAL A 41 10.01 -6.03 7.94
CA VAL A 41 8.62 -5.54 7.96
C VAL A 41 8.03 -5.71 9.35
N THR A 42 7.75 -4.61 10.03
CA THR A 42 7.07 -4.64 11.33
C THR A 42 5.60 -5.04 11.20
N ILE A 43 4.98 -5.46 12.31
CA ILE A 43 3.54 -5.74 12.35
C ILE A 43 2.73 -4.51 11.92
N GLN A 44 3.15 -3.31 12.33
CA GLN A 44 2.45 -2.07 12.00
C GLN A 44 2.51 -1.76 10.50
N GLU A 45 3.65 -2.00 9.85
CA GLU A 45 3.80 -1.82 8.42
C GLU A 45 3.05 -2.88 7.61
N ALA A 46 3.04 -4.13 8.08
CA ALA A 46 2.26 -5.19 7.47
C ALA A 46 0.74 -4.87 7.52
N GLU A 47 0.26 -4.38 8.66
CA GLU A 47 -1.13 -3.95 8.82
C GLU A 47 -1.45 -2.70 7.99
N LEU A 48 -0.50 -1.77 7.87
CA LEU A 48 -0.65 -0.61 6.99
C LEU A 48 -0.77 -1.04 5.53
N LEU A 49 0.11 -1.93 5.06
CA LEU A 49 0.04 -2.50 3.71
C LEU A 49 -1.28 -3.23 3.47
N ARG A 50 -1.75 -4.01 4.46
CA ARG A 50 -3.04 -4.70 4.42
C ARG A 50 -4.20 -3.73 4.24
N ALA A 51 -4.21 -2.63 4.99
CA ALA A 51 -5.25 -1.60 4.87
C ALA A 51 -5.30 -1.01 3.45
N PHE A 52 -4.15 -0.70 2.85
CA PHE A 52 -4.11 -0.20 1.47
C PHE A 52 -4.53 -1.27 0.45
N ALA A 53 -4.12 -2.52 0.63
CA ALA A 53 -4.50 -3.63 -0.23
C ALA A 53 -6.03 -3.85 -0.21
N ASP A 54 -6.64 -3.79 0.99
CA ASP A 54 -8.08 -3.87 1.19
C ASP A 54 -8.81 -2.68 0.53
N MET A 55 -8.31 -1.45 0.70
CA MET A 55 -8.88 -0.24 0.06
C MET A 55 -8.83 -0.30 -1.47
N LEU A 56 -7.82 -0.95 -2.04
CA LEU A 56 -7.61 -1.06 -3.49
C LEU A 56 -8.19 -2.35 -4.09
N ASP A 57 -8.88 -3.16 -3.31
CA ASP A 57 -9.42 -4.47 -3.71
C ASP A 57 -8.35 -5.33 -4.38
N CYS A 58 -7.23 -5.49 -3.68
CA CYS A 58 -6.02 -6.15 -4.15
C CYS A 58 -5.51 -7.15 -3.11
N PRO A 59 -5.05 -8.36 -3.52
CA PRO A 59 -4.40 -9.27 -2.59
C PRO A 59 -3.06 -8.72 -2.06
N ILE A 60 -2.72 -9.06 -0.82
CA ILE A 60 -1.40 -8.76 -0.25
C ILE A 60 -0.32 -9.59 -0.96
N PRO A 61 0.79 -8.98 -1.41
CA PRO A 61 1.88 -9.71 -2.03
C PRO A 61 2.63 -10.63 -1.04
N PRO A 62 3.18 -11.77 -1.49
CA PRO A 62 3.81 -12.77 -0.62
C PRO A 62 5.19 -12.36 -0.06
N PHE A 63 5.70 -11.16 -0.38
CA PHE A 63 7.08 -10.74 -0.10
C PHE A 63 7.33 -10.36 1.37
N VAL A 64 6.32 -10.40 2.23
CA VAL A 64 6.48 -10.24 3.68
C VAL A 64 7.07 -11.52 4.27
N GLN A 65 8.28 -11.88 3.83
CA GLN A 65 9.05 -12.96 4.44
C GLN A 65 9.79 -12.38 5.63
N SER A 66 9.23 -12.56 6.82
CA SER A 66 9.98 -12.46 8.07
C SER A 66 11.17 -13.42 7.98
N SER A 67 12.38 -12.86 7.90
CA SER A 67 13.60 -13.54 8.34
C SER A 67 13.89 -13.16 9.79
#